data_AF-A0A8B6DF30-F1
#
_entry.id   AF-A0A8B6DF30-F1
#
_cell.length_a   1.000
_cell.length_b   1.000
_cell.length_c   1.000
_cell.angle_alpha   90.00
_cell.angle_beta   90.00
_cell.angle_gamma   90.00
#
_symmetry.space_group_name_H-M   'P 1'
#
loop_
_entity.id
_entity.type
_entity.pdbx_description
1 polymer ?
#
loop_
_entity_poly.entity_id
_entity_poly.type
_entity_poly.pdbx_seq_one_letter_code
_entity_poly.pdbx_strand_id
1 'polypeptide(L)'
;PLIRLYVPEHLREDIVVQYHDNNGHLGIDKTYDSIKLRYFWPGLYKKTYDYVTMFVTCQTRNLRKVNPPVQEVDIPPYPFAKIALDLSGPYPETLSGNKYIIGFIDLYSGSPEDLQ
;
A
#
# COMPACT_ATOMS: atom_id res chain seq x y z
N PRO A 1 -30.04 7.05 22.07
CA PRO A 1 -30.25 5.92 21.13
C PRO A 1 -29.82 6.32 19.71
N LEU A 2 -28.95 5.54 19.07
CA LEU A 2 -28.65 5.73 17.63
C LEU A 2 -29.81 5.13 16.83
N ILE A 3 -30.66 5.98 16.28
CA ILE A 3 -31.73 5.57 15.37
C ILE A 3 -31.10 5.27 14.02
N ARG A 4 -31.37 4.09 13.46
CA ARG A 4 -30.88 3.66 12.15
C ARG A 4 -32.05 3.26 11.26
N LEU A 5 -31.96 3.57 9.97
CA LEU A 5 -33.00 3.25 9.01
C LEU A 5 -32.91 1.76 8.62
N TYR A 6 -34.03 1.05 8.75
CA TYR A 6 -34.12 -0.32 8.24
C TYR A 6 -34.22 -0.30 6.71
N VAL A 7 -33.39 -1.11 6.04
CA VAL A 7 -33.32 -1.12 4.57
C VAL A 7 -33.99 -2.37 3.99
N PRO A 8 -35.03 -2.20 3.15
CA PRO A 8 -35.62 -3.27 2.34
C PRO A 8 -34.59 -3.95 1.43
N GLU A 9 -34.79 -5.23 1.14
CA GLU A 9 -33.79 -6.04 0.43
C GLU A 9 -33.35 -5.49 -0.92
N HIS A 10 -34.28 -4.97 -1.70
CA HIS A 10 -34.03 -4.43 -3.03
C HIS A 10 -33.18 -3.14 -3.05
N LEU A 11 -33.04 -2.43 -1.93
CA LEU A 11 -32.23 -1.20 -1.84
C LEU A 11 -30.83 -1.43 -1.25
N ARG A 12 -30.56 -2.62 -0.72
CA ARG A 12 -29.31 -2.90 0.00
C ARG A 12 -28.10 -2.83 -0.92
N GLU A 13 -28.25 -3.24 -2.17
CA GLU A 13 -27.18 -3.21 -3.16
C GLU A 13 -26.80 -1.77 -3.52
N ASP A 14 -27.78 -0.95 -3.85
CA ASP A 14 -27.58 0.47 -4.18
C ASP A 14 -26.83 1.21 -3.07
N ILE A 15 -27.15 0.92 -1.80
CA ILE A 15 -26.44 1.50 -0.66
C ILE A 15 -24.99 1.02 -0.63
N VAL A 16 -24.71 -0.27 -0.81
CA VAL A 16 -23.33 -0.78 -0.76
C VAL A 16 -22.51 -0.21 -1.93
N VAL A 17 -23.08 -0.15 -3.14
CA VAL A 17 -22.50 0.47 -4.34
C VAL A 17 -22.15 1.93 -4.04
N GLN A 18 -23.11 2.71 -3.54
CA GLN A 18 -22.91 4.13 -3.24
C GLN A 18 -21.79 4.37 -2.23
N TYR A 19 -21.71 3.54 -1.18
CA TYR A 19 -20.70 3.72 -0.13
C TYR A 19 -19.33 3.17 -0.50
N HIS A 20 -19.25 2.19 -1.41
CA HIS A 20 -17.99 1.63 -1.88
C HIS A 20 -17.40 2.43 -3.05
N ASP A 21 -18.16 2.59 -4.14
CA ASP A 21 -17.64 3.13 -5.40
C ASP A 21 -17.49 4.64 -5.35
N ASN A 22 -18.46 5.36 -4.78
CA ASN A 22 -18.43 6.82 -4.74
C ASN A 22 -17.55 7.40 -3.63
N ASN A 23 -17.09 6.58 -2.67
CA ASN A 23 -16.20 7.00 -1.58
C ASN A 23 -14.75 6.49 -1.75
N GLY A 24 -14.35 6.08 -2.96
CA GLY A 24 -12.96 5.78 -3.29
C GLY A 24 -12.52 4.33 -3.04
N HIS A 25 -13.44 3.37 -3.23
CA HIS A 25 -13.17 1.92 -3.09
C HIS A 25 -12.55 1.59 -1.74
N LEU A 26 -13.26 1.98 -0.69
CA LEU A 26 -12.86 1.71 0.68
C LEU A 26 -12.87 0.20 0.94
N GLY A 27 -11.88 -0.28 1.70
CA GLY A 27 -11.86 -1.69 2.14
C GLY A 27 -13.11 -2.06 2.93
N ILE A 28 -13.36 -3.35 3.06
CA ILE A 28 -14.59 -3.94 3.63
C ILE A 28 -15.01 -3.24 4.94
N ASP A 29 -14.08 -3.15 5.91
CA ASP A 29 -14.40 -2.61 7.24
C ASP A 29 -14.77 -1.13 7.21
N LYS A 30 -14.08 -0.32 6.38
CA LYS A 30 -14.38 1.12 6.24
C LYS A 30 -15.72 1.35 5.55
N THR A 31 -16.05 0.54 4.55
CA THR A 31 -17.35 0.60 3.87
C THR A 31 -18.46 0.20 4.84
N TYR A 32 -18.28 -0.90 5.58
CA TYR A 32 -19.23 -1.34 6.60
C TYR A 32 -19.43 -0.31 7.70
N ASP A 33 -18.35 0.25 8.23
CA ASP A 33 -18.36 1.25 9.29
C ASP A 33 -19.08 2.52 8.87
N SER A 34 -19.01 2.89 7.58
CA SER A 34 -19.71 4.05 7.06
C SER A 34 -21.21 3.79 6.91
N ILE A 35 -21.61 2.61 6.42
CA ILE A 35 -23.02 2.23 6.24
C ILE A 35 -23.70 2.06 7.61
N LYS A 36 -23.04 1.41 8.59
CA LYS A 36 -23.62 1.09 9.91
C LYS A 36 -23.97 2.33 10.74
N LEU A 37 -23.44 3.51 10.39
CA LEU A 37 -23.76 4.77 11.05
C LEU A 37 -25.19 5.23 10.75
N ARG A 38 -25.74 4.90 9.57
CA ARG A 38 -27.03 5.43 9.09
C ARG A 38 -28.07 4.34 8.85
N TYR A 39 -27.64 3.14 8.47
CA TYR A 39 -28.51 2.06 8.03
C TYR A 39 -28.35 0.79 8.85
N PHE A 40 -29.38 -0.04 8.84
CA PHE A 40 -29.38 -1.34 9.48
C PHE A 40 -30.19 -2.35 8.68
N TRP A 41 -29.65 -3.57 8.56
CA TRP A 41 -30.40 -4.78 8.21
C TRP A 41 -29.62 -6.00 8.71
N PRO A 42 -30.29 -7.14 8.98
CA PRO A 42 -29.62 -8.39 9.27
C PRO A 42 -28.70 -8.80 8.12
N GLY A 43 -27.42 -9.05 8.42
CA GLY A 43 -26.43 -9.43 7.40
C GLY A 43 -25.78 -8.27 6.64
N LEU A 44 -25.86 -7.02 7.15
CA LEU A 44 -25.16 -5.86 6.59
C LEU A 44 -23.69 -6.15 6.27
N TYR A 45 -22.92 -6.66 7.24
CA TYR A 45 -21.49 -6.97 7.04
C TYR A 45 -21.28 -7.97 5.91
N LYS A 46 -22.09 -9.04 5.86
CA LYS A 46 -22.01 -10.08 4.83
C LYS A 46 -22.23 -9.50 3.44
N LYS A 47 -23.30 -8.70 3.23
CA LYS A 47 -23.58 -8.07 1.93
C LYS A 47 -22.45 -7.12 1.51
N THR A 48 -21.87 -6.37 2.46
CA THR A 48 -20.70 -5.52 2.20
C THR A 48 -19.46 -6.35 1.80
N TYR A 49 -19.17 -7.42 2.54
CA TYR A 49 -18.06 -8.33 2.23
C TYR A 49 -18.22 -8.95 0.84
N ASP A 50 -19.39 -9.53 0.55
CA ASP A 50 -19.68 -10.19 -0.72
C ASP A 50 -19.53 -9.20 -1.90
N TYR A 51 -20.06 -7.98 -1.78
CA TYR A 51 -19.94 -6.96 -2.82
C TYR A 51 -18.48 -6.51 -3.04
N VAL A 52 -17.77 -6.13 -1.98
CA VAL A 52 -16.41 -5.57 -2.11
C VAL A 52 -15.42 -6.63 -2.60
N THR A 53 -15.61 -7.89 -2.21
CA THR A 53 -14.75 -8.99 -2.66
C THR A 53 -15.01 -9.40 -4.11
N MET A 54 -16.14 -9.06 -4.72
CA MET A 54 -16.36 -9.31 -6.16
C MET A 54 -15.48 -8.44 -7.07
N PHE A 55 -14.92 -7.32 -6.59
CA PHE A 55 -14.09 -6.42 -7.41
C PHE A 55 -12.59 -6.74 -7.30
N VAL A 56 -12.00 -7.15 -8.43
CA VAL A 56 -10.56 -7.46 -8.56
C VAL A 56 -9.67 -6.28 -8.16
N THR A 57 -10.08 -5.05 -8.47
CA THR A 57 -9.35 -3.81 -8.14
C THR A 57 -9.16 -3.61 -6.64
N CYS A 58 -10.16 -4.01 -5.83
CA CYS A 58 -10.08 -3.92 -4.38
C CYS A 58 -9.24 -5.05 -3.78
N GLN A 59 -9.26 -6.24 -4.39
CA GLN A 59 -8.41 -7.35 -3.97
C GLN A 59 -6.92 -7.07 -4.20
N THR A 60 -6.56 -6.49 -5.35
CA THR A 60 -5.15 -6.21 -5.68
C THR A 60 -4.54 -5.09 -4.85
N ARG A 61 -5.34 -4.08 -4.44
CA ARG A 61 -4.87 -2.99 -3.55
C ARG A 61 -4.59 -3.46 -2.11
N ASN A 62 -5.27 -4.52 -1.68
CA ASN A 62 -5.18 -5.08 -0.33
C ASN A 62 -4.33 -6.36 -0.25
N LEU A 63 -3.53 -6.66 -1.28
CA LEU A 63 -2.51 -7.70 -1.16
C LEU A 63 -1.65 -7.34 0.05
N ARG A 64 -1.73 -8.17 1.10
CA ARG A 64 -0.76 -8.13 2.20
C ARG A 64 0.59 -8.14 1.50
N LYS A 65 1.36 -7.06 1.65
CA LYS A 65 2.76 -7.05 1.22
C LYS A 65 3.41 -8.16 2.03
N VAL A 66 3.58 -9.32 1.40
CA VAL A 66 4.46 -10.35 1.92
C VAL A 66 5.83 -9.74 1.77
N ASN A 67 6.30 -9.09 2.83
CA ASN A 67 7.69 -8.68 2.88
C ASN A 67 8.48 -9.98 2.96
N PRO A 68 9.24 -10.36 1.92
CA PRO A 68 10.13 -11.48 2.05
C PRO A 68 11.09 -11.21 3.22
N PRO A 69 11.57 -12.25 3.92
CA PRO A 69 12.60 -12.07 4.91
C PRO A 69 13.80 -11.36 4.27
N VAL A 70 14.41 -10.44 5.03
CA VAL A 70 15.64 -9.75 4.60
C VAL A 70 16.67 -10.83 4.26
N GLN A 71 17.20 -10.79 3.05
CA GLN A 71 18.24 -11.70 2.63
C GLN A 71 19.60 -11.12 3.06
N GLU A 72 20.36 -11.89 3.82
CA GLU A 72 21.75 -11.54 4.12
C GLU A 72 22.56 -11.53 2.81
N VAL A 73 23.41 -10.52 2.66
CA VAL A 73 24.29 -10.38 1.50
C VAL A 73 25.70 -10.73 1.96
N ASP A 74 26.34 -11.68 1.29
CA ASP A 74 27.71 -12.05 1.59
C ASP A 74 28.68 -10.87 1.40
N ILE A 75 29.60 -10.72 2.34
CA ILE A 75 30.72 -9.79 2.23
C ILE A 75 31.63 -10.30 1.10
N PRO A 76 32.01 -9.46 0.11
CA PRO A 76 32.91 -9.90 -0.95
C PRO A 76 34.28 -10.36 -0.39
N PRO A 77 35.02 -11.24 -1.08
CA PRO A 77 36.27 -11.80 -0.55
C PRO A 77 37.50 -10.89 -0.67
N TYR A 78 37.44 -9.82 -1.48
CA TYR A 78 38.53 -8.87 -1.69
C TYR A 78 38.00 -7.50 -2.17
N PRO A 79 38.78 -6.41 -2.01
CA PRO A 79 38.38 -5.07 -2.47
C PRO A 79 38.01 -5.04 -3.96
N PHE A 80 37.00 -4.24 -4.31
CA PHE A 80 36.48 -4.07 -5.68
C PHE A 80 35.86 -5.33 -6.30
N ALA A 81 35.69 -6.42 -5.55
CA ALA A 81 34.96 -7.59 -6.02
C ALA A 81 33.48 -7.30 -6.28
N LYS A 82 32.90 -6.34 -5.54
CA LYS A 82 31.51 -5.92 -5.69
C LYS A 82 31.37 -4.44 -5.32
N ILE A 83 30.85 -3.64 -6.24
CA ILE A 83 30.65 -2.21 -6.07
C ILE A 83 29.16 -1.92 -6.15
N ALA A 84 28.62 -1.26 -5.12
CA ALA A 84 27.29 -0.68 -5.16
C ALA A 84 27.36 0.70 -5.82
N LEU A 85 26.40 0.97 -6.70
CA LEU A 85 26.24 2.24 -7.39
C LEU A 85 24.88 2.79 -7.03
N ASP A 86 24.84 4.05 -6.60
CA ASP A 86 23.60 4.79 -6.40
C ASP A 86 23.61 6.09 -7.21
N LEU A 87 22.47 6.44 -7.80
CA LEU A 87 22.27 7.66 -8.56
C LEU A 87 21.22 8.51 -7.86
N SER A 88 21.64 9.68 -7.39
CA SER A 88 20.76 10.61 -6.72
C SER A 88 20.49 11.85 -7.58
N GLY A 89 19.21 12.23 -7.67
CA GLY A 89 18.75 13.38 -8.46
C GLY A 89 17.43 13.13 -9.20
N PRO A 90 17.02 14.05 -10.08
CA PRO A 90 17.71 15.28 -10.47
C PRO A 90 17.63 16.39 -9.40
N TYR A 91 18.72 17.14 -9.28
CA TYR A 91 18.86 18.34 -8.45
C TYR A 91 18.85 19.63 -9.30
N PRO A 92 18.76 20.81 -8.67
CA PRO A 92 18.99 22.07 -9.36
C PRO A 92 20.33 22.05 -10.12
N GLU A 93 20.29 22.56 -11.35
CA GLU A 93 21.44 22.54 -12.25
C GLU A 93 22.58 23.40 -11.69
N THR A 94 23.75 22.78 -11.55
CA THR A 94 24.97 23.53 -11.22
C THR A 94 25.40 24.42 -12.39
N LEU A 95 26.29 25.38 -12.14
CA LEU A 95 26.85 26.23 -13.20
C LEU A 95 27.56 25.45 -14.32
N SER A 96 27.99 24.22 -14.05
CA SER A 96 28.63 23.33 -15.02
C SER A 96 27.65 22.35 -15.69
N GLY A 97 26.35 22.49 -15.47
CA GLY A 97 25.31 21.67 -16.10
C GLY A 97 24.98 20.34 -15.40
N ASN A 98 25.61 20.04 -14.25
CA ASN A 98 25.37 18.79 -13.53
C ASN A 98 24.05 18.83 -12.74
N LYS A 99 23.29 17.72 -12.78
CA LYS A 99 22.00 17.54 -12.08
C LYS A 99 21.95 16.29 -11.21
N TYR A 100 22.98 15.45 -11.26
CA TYR A 100 22.97 14.15 -10.59
C TYR A 100 24.28 13.92 -9.85
N ILE A 101 24.20 13.13 -8.79
CA ILE A 101 25.34 12.63 -8.03
C ILE A 101 25.37 11.12 -8.19
N ILE A 102 26.54 10.56 -8.49
CA ILE A 102 26.76 9.12 -8.53
C ILE A 102 27.62 8.75 -7.34
N GLY A 103 27.09 7.91 -6.46
CA GLY A 103 27.81 7.30 -5.35
C GLY A 103 28.34 5.92 -5.75
N PHE A 104 29.58 5.62 -5.37
CA PHE A 104 30.16 4.29 -5.50
C PHE A 104 30.62 3.83 -4.12
N ILE A 105 30.23 2.63 -3.72
CA ILE A 105 30.64 2.00 -2.46
C ILE A 105 31.25 0.64 -2.77
N ASP A 106 32.50 0.43 -2.36
CA ASP A 106 33.10 -0.90 -2.34
C ASP A 106 32.53 -1.70 -1.16
N LEU A 107 31.80 -2.77 -1.46
CA LEU A 107 31.10 -3.55 -0.43
C LEU A 107 32.05 -4.43 0.41
N TYR A 108 33.32 -4.55 0.02
CA TYR A 108 34.34 -5.17 0.87
C TYR A 108 34.78 -4.21 2.00
N SER A 109 35.06 -2.96 1.64
CA SER A 109 35.61 -1.96 2.56
C SER A 109 34.54 -1.32 3.45
N GLY A 110 33.30 -1.24 2.95
CA GLY A 110 32.15 -0.67 3.67
C GLY A 110 32.28 0.84 3.96
N SER A 111 31.16 1.49 4.28
CA SER A 111 31.19 2.72 5.08
C SER A 111 31.13 2.33 6.57
N PRO A 112 31.76 3.06 7.51
CA PRO A 112 31.80 2.68 8.93
C PRO A 112 30.41 2.48 9.59
N GLU A 113 29.34 2.93 8.95
CA GLU A 113 27.96 2.90 9.44
C GLU A 113 27.19 1.59 9.17
N ASP A 114 27.72 0.68 8.35
CA ASP A 114 27.04 -0.59 8.00
C ASP A 114 27.51 -1.81 8.84
N LEU A 115 28.32 -1.61 9.89
CA LEU A 115 28.84 -2.67 10.77
C LEU A 115 28.09 -2.83 12.12
N GLN A 116 26.80 -2.46 12.20
CA GLN A 116 25.96 -2.65 13.40
C GLN A 116 24.80 -3.62 13.17
#